data_AF-A0A7J9ID79-F1
#
_entry.id   AF-A0A7J9ID79-F1
#
_cell.length_a   1.000
_cell.length_b   1.000
_cell.length_c   1.000
_cell.angle_alpha   90.00
_cell.angle_beta   90.00
_cell.angle_gamma   90.00
#
_symmetry.space_group_name_H-M   'P 1'
#
loop_
_entity.id
_entity.type
_entity.pdbx_description
1 polymer ?
#
loop_
_entity_poly.entity_id
_entity_poly.type
_entity_poly.pdbx_seq_one_letter_code
_entity_poly.pdbx_strand_id
1 'polypeptide(L)'
;GCDLHEGEWGKVGTIVHWSYVHGKQVVCLDGKAKKAKEVVEAVDSDKNLVTFRVIEGDLMEEYKSFVITIQVSPKSEGSGSVVHWTLEYEKLHGGIAHPETL
;
A
#
# COMPACT_ATOMS: atom_id res chain seq x y z
N GLY A 1 1.30 -1.60 -12.40
CA GLY A 1 0.65 -0.41 -12.98
C GLY A 1 -0.03 0.37 -11.88
N CYS A 2 -0.12 1.69 -12.02
CA CYS A 2 -0.87 2.57 -11.13
C CYS A 2 -1.73 3.48 -12.00
N ASP A 3 -3.04 3.45 -11.78
CA ASP A 3 -4.02 4.21 -12.57
C ASP A 3 -4.83 5.13 -11.64
N LEU A 4 -5.01 6.39 -12.04
CA LEU A 4 -5.89 7.33 -11.33
C LEU A 4 -7.34 6.95 -11.60
N HIS A 5 -8.12 6.72 -10.55
CA HIS A 5 -9.54 6.44 -10.68
C HIS A 5 -10.38 7.71 -10.43
N GLU A 6 -10.11 8.42 -9.33
CA GLU A 6 -10.85 9.63 -8.95
C GLU A 6 -9.92 10.64 -8.25
N GLY A 7 -10.19 11.94 -8.44
CA GLY A 7 -9.45 13.02 -7.80
C GLY A 7 -8.23 13.49 -8.59
N GLU A 8 -7.25 14.05 -7.88
CA GLU A 8 -6.02 14.60 -8.45
C GLU A 8 -4.80 13.96 -7.80
N TRP A 9 -3.76 13.66 -8.60
CA TRP A 9 -2.55 13.04 -8.09
C TRP A 9 -1.95 13.82 -6.90
N GLY A 10 -1.63 13.10 -5.82
CA GLY A 10 -0.97 13.68 -4.64
C GLY A 10 -1.89 14.48 -3.70
N LYS A 11 -3.22 14.36 -3.83
CA LYS A 11 -4.19 14.97 -2.90
C LYS A 11 -4.87 13.93 -2.02
N VAL A 12 -5.29 14.37 -0.82
CA VAL A 12 -6.14 13.57 0.07
C VAL A 12 -7.51 13.35 -0.58
N GLY A 13 -8.04 12.14 -0.44
CA GLY A 13 -9.30 11.71 -1.07
C GLY A 13 -9.13 11.15 -2.48
N THR A 14 -7.92 11.22 -3.06
CA THR A 14 -7.64 10.64 -4.37
C THR A 14 -7.71 9.12 -4.33
N ILE A 15 -8.35 8.53 -5.33
CA ILE A 15 -8.52 7.09 -5.46
C ILE A 15 -7.66 6.58 -6.61
N VAL A 16 -6.83 5.58 -6.31
CA VAL A 16 -5.91 4.96 -7.26
C VAL A 16 -6.11 3.46 -7.31
N HIS A 17 -5.88 2.87 -8.48
CA HIS A 17 -5.84 1.43 -8.68
C HIS A 17 -4.39 0.98 -8.87
N TRP A 18 -3.94 0.10 -7.99
CA TRP A 18 -2.66 -0.58 -8.08
C TRP A 18 -2.84 -1.97 -8.64
N SER A 19 -2.09 -2.26 -9.71
CA SER A 19 -1.89 -3.61 -10.23
C SER A 19 -0.44 -4.01 -9.99
N TYR A 20 -0.20 -5.03 -9.18
CA TYR A 20 1.16 -5.43 -8.80
C TYR A 20 1.40 -6.93 -8.99
N VAL A 21 2.67 -7.28 -9.24
CA VAL A 21 3.16 -8.66 -9.29
C VAL A 21 4.12 -8.82 -8.12
N HIS A 22 3.85 -9.79 -7.26
CA HIS A 22 4.64 -10.03 -6.05
C HIS A 22 5.45 -11.35 -6.19
N GLY A 23 6.76 -11.28 -6.04
CA GLY A 23 7.67 -12.43 -5.85
C GLY A 23 7.59 -13.60 -6.86
N LYS A 24 8.26 -14.72 -6.51
CA LYS A 24 8.16 -16.02 -7.23
C LYS A 24 6.93 -16.85 -6.81
N GLN A 25 6.20 -16.40 -5.80
CA GLN A 25 5.11 -17.12 -5.15
C GLN A 25 3.92 -16.19 -4.81
N VAL A 26 3.70 -15.12 -5.57
CA VAL A 26 2.35 -14.54 -5.65
C VAL A 26 1.91 -14.58 -7.09
N VAL A 27 1.58 -15.81 -7.35
CA VAL A 27 0.67 -16.28 -8.34
C VAL A 27 -0.47 -16.73 -7.42
N CYS A 28 -1.75 -16.43 -7.69
CA CYS A 28 -2.78 -17.40 -7.30
C CYS A 28 -2.26 -18.79 -7.70
N LEU A 29 -2.76 -19.91 -7.16
CA LEU A 29 -2.37 -21.23 -7.68
C LEU A 29 -2.44 -21.33 -9.24
N ASP A 30 -3.09 -20.35 -9.89
CA ASP A 30 -3.44 -20.15 -11.30
C ASP A 30 -2.99 -18.85 -12.01
N GLY A 31 -2.00 -18.06 -11.57
CA GLY A 31 -1.31 -17.13 -12.51
C GLY A 31 -1.57 -15.62 -12.38
N LYS A 32 -2.51 -15.19 -11.53
CA LYS A 32 -3.19 -13.90 -11.72
C LYS A 32 -2.53 -12.74 -10.94
N ALA A 33 -2.48 -11.58 -11.59
CA ALA A 33 -2.05 -10.31 -11.00
C ALA A 33 -3.04 -9.86 -9.91
N LYS A 34 -2.52 -9.41 -8.76
CA LYS A 34 -3.33 -8.84 -7.68
C LYS A 34 -3.67 -7.38 -7.97
N LYS A 35 -4.82 -6.94 -7.47
CA LYS A 35 -5.35 -5.59 -7.56
C LYS A 35 -5.65 -5.05 -6.17
N ALA A 36 -5.33 -3.77 -5.98
CA ALA A 36 -5.74 -3.01 -4.81
C ALA A 36 -6.29 -1.65 -5.28
N LYS A 37 -7.45 -1.28 -4.77
CA LYS A 37 -7.99 0.06 -4.88
C LYS A 37 -7.72 0.77 -3.57
N GLU A 38 -7.08 1.92 -3.65
CA GLU A 38 -6.62 2.66 -2.50
C GLU A 38 -7.13 4.08 -2.54
N VAL A 39 -7.42 4.63 -1.36
CA VAL A 39 -7.68 6.05 -1.17
C VAL A 39 -6.50 6.67 -0.42
N VAL A 40 -6.07 7.85 -0.85
CA VAL A 40 -5.09 8.66 -0.13
C VAL A 40 -5.77 9.28 1.09
N GLU A 41 -5.44 8.80 2.28
CA GLU A 41 -6.01 9.31 3.53
C GLU A 41 -5.28 10.54 4.05
N ALA A 42 -3.95 10.59 3.87
CA ALA A 42 -3.13 11.68 4.35
C ALA A 42 -1.97 11.96 3.40
N VAL A 43 -1.63 13.24 3.26
CA VAL A 43 -0.41 13.72 2.63
C VAL A 43 0.15 14.81 3.54
N ASP A 44 1.40 14.66 3.94
CA ASP A 44 2.13 15.65 4.74
C ASP A 44 3.43 15.97 3.99
N SER A 45 3.45 17.13 3.33
CA SER A 45 4.61 17.59 2.55
C SER A 45 5.81 17.92 3.44
N ASP A 46 5.56 18.38 4.66
CA ASP A 46 6.62 18.79 5.59
C ASP A 46 7.36 17.56 6.13
N LYS A 47 6.62 16.46 6.34
CA LYS A 47 7.18 15.17 6.75
C LYS A 47 7.53 14.24 5.58
N ASN A 48 7.25 14.65 4.34
CA ASN A 48 7.35 13.83 3.14
C ASN A 48 6.72 12.44 3.33
N LEU A 49 5.45 12.46 3.71
CA LEU A 49 4.67 11.29 4.13
C LEU A 49 3.37 11.21 3.34
N VAL A 50 2.99 9.98 2.99
CA VAL A 50 1.68 9.67 2.40
C VAL A 50 1.10 8.41 3.06
N THR A 51 -0.21 8.42 3.31
CA THR A 51 -0.95 7.28 3.85
C THR A 51 -2.04 6.86 2.87
N PHE A 52 -2.10 5.58 2.59
CA PHE A 52 -3.08 4.93 1.73
C PHE A 52 -3.92 3.96 2.56
N ARG A 53 -5.24 3.95 2.35
CA ARG A 53 -6.12 2.89 2.82
C ARG A 53 -6.59 2.06 1.65
N VAL A 54 -6.45 0.74 1.75
CA VAL A 54 -7.05 -0.19 0.80
C VAL A 54 -8.56 -0.22 1.06
N ILE A 55 -9.35 0.04 0.03
CA ILE A 55 -10.81 0.07 0.09
C ILE A 55 -11.46 -1.06 -0.71
N GLU A 56 -10.73 -1.67 -1.65
CA GLU A 56 -11.20 -2.80 -2.46
C GLU A 56 -9.99 -3.59 -3.00
N GLY A 57 -10.20 -4.86 -3.39
CA GLY A 57 -9.19 -5.70 -4.03
C GLY A 57 -8.80 -6.93 -3.21
N ASP A 58 -7.83 -7.70 -3.69
CA ASP A 58 -7.48 -9.02 -3.16
C ASP A 58 -7.08 -8.97 -1.67
N LEU A 59 -6.48 -7.87 -1.21
CA LEU A 59 -6.12 -7.70 0.20
C LEU A 59 -7.35 -7.65 1.11
N MET A 60 -8.50 -7.19 0.63
CA MET A 60 -9.73 -7.12 1.43
C MET A 60 -10.39 -8.50 1.60
N GLU A 61 -9.96 -9.52 0.87
CA GLU A 61 -10.36 -10.92 1.08
C GLU A 61 -9.60 -11.58 2.24
N GLU A 62 -8.51 -10.97 2.69
CA GLU A 62 -7.63 -11.48 3.76
C GLU A 62 -7.68 -10.56 5.01
N TYR A 63 -7.83 -9.26 4.81
CA TYR A 63 -7.77 -8.24 5.85
C TYR A 63 -9.06 -7.42 5.90
N LYS A 64 -9.58 -7.18 7.10
CA LYS A 64 -10.72 -6.27 7.33
C LYS A 64 -10.35 -4.82 7.07
N SER A 65 -9.11 -4.47 7.39
CA SER A 65 -8.53 -3.15 7.13
C SER A 65 -7.06 -3.32 6.80
N PHE A 66 -6.59 -2.53 5.84
CA PHE A 66 -5.18 -2.48 5.48
C PHE A 66 -4.80 -1.04 5.14
N VAL A 67 -3.84 -0.49 5.89
CA VAL A 67 -3.35 0.88 5.77
C VAL A 67 -1.85 0.84 5.59
N ILE A 68 -1.38 1.63 4.64
CA ILE A 68 0.02 1.72 4.24
C ILE A 68 0.46 3.16 4.42
N THR A 69 1.44 3.40 5.28
CA THR A 69 2.09 4.70 5.41
C THR A 69 3.51 4.62 4.88
N ILE A 70 3.84 5.50 3.95
CA ILE A 70 5.17 5.66 3.38
C ILE A 70 5.71 7.00 3.82
N GLN A 71 6.85 6.99 4.50
CA GLN A 71 7.55 8.21 4.90
C GLN A 71 8.98 8.18 4.39
N VAL A 72 9.43 9.28 3.78
CA VAL A 72 10.79 9.39 3.27
C VAL A 72 11.56 10.43 4.06
N SER A 73 12.60 9.98 4.76
CA SER A 73 13.51 10.87 5.52
C SER A 73 14.89 10.88 4.89
N PRO A 74 15.59 12.02 4.84
CA PRO A 74 16.99 12.06 4.44
C PRO A 74 17.86 11.25 5.41
N LYS A 75 18.94 10.64 4.91
CA LYS A 75 19.94 10.02 5.80
C LYS A 75 20.66 11.11 6.60
N SER A 76 20.95 10.82 7.87
CA SER A 76 21.69 11.74 8.74
C SER A 76 23.13 11.95 8.26
N GLU A 77 23.72 10.96 7.60
CA GLU A 77 25.07 11.03 7.03
C GLU A 77 25.08 10.51 5.58
N GLY A 78 25.83 11.20 4.72
CA GLY A 78 25.99 10.84 3.31
C GLY A 78 24.85 11.31 2.40
N SER A 79 24.76 10.73 1.20
CA SER A 79 23.71 11.04 0.23
C SER A 79 22.62 9.96 0.22
N GLY A 80 21.38 10.38 -0.06
CA GLY A 80 20.22 9.51 -0.20
C GLY A 80 19.20 9.61 0.94
N SER A 81 18.18 8.76 0.86
CA SER A 81 17.03 8.76 1.78
C SER A 81 16.77 7.36 2.35
N VAL A 82 16.06 7.31 3.46
CA VAL A 82 15.46 6.11 4.04
C VAL A 82 13.95 6.19 3.81
N VAL A 83 13.39 5.11 3.27
CA VAL A 83 11.94 4.98 3.11
C VAL A 83 11.43 4.07 4.21
N HIS A 84 10.57 4.60 5.07
CA HIS A 84 9.89 3.87 6.12
C HIS A 84 8.52 3.43 5.60
N TRP A 85 8.33 2.11 5.53
CA TRP A 85 7.04 1.50 5.24
C TRP A 85 6.42 1.03 6.54
N THR A 86 5.21 1.51 6.83
CA THR A 86 4.42 1.08 7.98
C THR A 86 3.13 0.45 7.47
N LEU A 87 2.90 -0.81 7.86
CA LEU A 87 1.72 -1.58 7.48
C LEU A 87 0.86 -1.80 8.72
N GLU A 88 -0.33 -1.21 8.73
CA GLU A 88 -1.31 -1.36 9.80
C GLU A 88 -2.49 -2.14 9.25
N TYR A 89 -2.82 -3.28 9.88
CA TYR A 89 -3.81 -4.19 9.33
C TYR A 89 -4.56 -4.97 10.41
N GLU A 90 -5.78 -5.38 10.07
CA GLU A 90 -6.59 -6.29 10.87
C GLU A 90 -6.93 -7.52 10.01
N LYS A 91 -6.52 -8.72 10.45
CA LYS A 91 -6.83 -9.97 9.76
C LYS A 91 -8.31 -10.32 9.90
N LEU A 92 -8.90 -10.97 8.90
CA LEU A 92 -10.26 -11.51 9.03
C LEU A 92 -10.34 -12.60 10.11
N HIS A 93 -9.31 -13.44 10.24
CA HIS A 93 -9.13 -14.42 11.31
C HIS A 93 -7.64 -14.78 11.50
N GLY A 94 -7.32 -15.47 12.59
CA GLY A 94 -5.92 -15.75 12.98
C GLY A 94 -5.13 -16.71 12.07
N GLY A 95 -5.80 -17.36 11.11
CA GLY A 95 -5.16 -18.29 10.15
C GLY A 95 -4.49 -17.61 8.97
N ILE A 96 -4.66 -16.28 8.84
CA ILE A 96 -4.13 -15.49 7.74
C ILE A 96 -2.67 -15.12 8.04
N ALA A 97 -1.81 -15.17 7.03
CA ALA A 97 -0.39 -14.84 7.18
C ALA A 97 -0.19 -13.37 7.56
N HIS A 98 0.99 -13.03 8.06
CA HIS A 98 1.37 -11.63 8.20
C HIS A 98 1.81 -11.07 6.84
N PRO A 99 1.60 -9.77 6.58
CA PRO A 99 2.00 -9.11 5.35
C PRO A 99 3.52 -8.90 5.24
N GLU A 100 4.33 -9.35 6.21
CA GLU A 100 5.80 -9.29 6.14
C GLU A 100 6.38 -10.14 5.01
N THR A 101 5.56 -11.03 4.44
CA THR A 101 5.88 -11.75 3.19
C THR A 101 5.40 -11.02 1.93
N LEU A 102 4.88 -9.78 2.00
CA LEU A 102 4.45 -8.94 0.86
C LEU A 102 5.58 -8.10 0.25
#